data_AF-A0A447N212-F1
#
_entry.id   AF-A0A447N212-F1
#
_cell.length_a   1.000
_cell.length_b   1.000
_cell.length_c   1.000
_cell.angle_alpha   90.00
_cell.angle_beta   90.00
_cell.angle_gamma   90.00
#
_symmetry.space_group_name_H-M   'P 1'
#
loop_
_entity.id
_entity.type
_entity.pdbx_description
1 polymer ?
#
loop_
_entity_poly.entity_id
_entity_poly.type
_entity_poly.pdbx_seq_one_letter_code
_entity_poly.pdbx_strand_id
1 'polypeptide(L)' 'MTNNPPSTRIQPGEYGYPLKLKARYDNFIGGDWVVPADGEYYQNLTPVTGQPLCEVASSR' A
#
# COMPACT_ATOMS: atom_id res chain seq x y z
N MET A 1 -34.21 8.95 -17.24
CA MET A 1 -33.70 7.85 -16.38
C MET A 1 -32.25 7.64 -16.77
N THR A 2 -31.31 8.28 -16.08
CA THR A 2 -29.88 8.12 -16.36
C THR A 2 -29.42 6.85 -15.66
N ASN A 3 -29.21 5.77 -16.43
CA ASN A 3 -28.62 4.55 -15.93
C ASN A 3 -27.15 4.84 -15.61
N ASN A 4 -26.87 5.25 -14.38
CA ASN A 4 -25.52 5.24 -13.85
C ASN A 4 -25.11 3.77 -13.76
N PRO A 5 -24.02 3.31 -14.40
CA PRO A 5 -23.51 1.96 -14.15
C PRO A 5 -23.25 1.85 -12.63
N PRO A 6 -23.46 0.66 -12.02
CA PRO A 6 -23.12 0.47 -10.61
C PRO A 6 -21.68 0.95 -10.46
N SER A 7 -21.45 1.88 -9.54
CA SER A 7 -20.13 2.43 -9.26
C SER A 7 -19.18 1.27 -9.03
N THR A 8 -18.40 0.90 -10.04
CA THR A 8 -17.44 -0.20 -9.98
C THR A 8 -16.57 0.07 -8.77
N ARG A 9 -16.71 -0.77 -7.74
CA ARG A 9 -15.91 -0.64 -6.52
C ARG A 9 -14.46 -0.89 -6.92
N ILE A 10 -13.67 0.16 -7.03
CA ILE A 10 -12.25 0.05 -7.36
C ILE A 10 -11.54 -0.43 -6.08
N GLN A 11 -11.14 -1.70 -6.09
CA GLN A 11 -10.32 -2.30 -5.03
C GLN A 11 -8.86 -2.37 -5.50
N PRO A 12 -7.92 -1.71 -4.81
CA PRO A 12 -6.49 -1.87 -5.09
C PRO A 12 -6.09 -3.35 -5.01
N GLY A 13 -5.37 -3.84 -6.02
CA GLY A 13 -4.95 -5.25 -6.12
C GLY A 13 -5.91 -6.14 -6.92
N GLU A 14 -7.18 -5.76 -7.09
CA GLU A 14 -8.17 -6.50 -7.91
C GLU A 14 -8.49 -5.80 -9.23
N TYR A 15 -8.41 -4.46 -9.25
CA TYR A 15 -8.70 -3.67 -10.43
C TYR A 15 -7.47 -3.50 -11.34
N GLY A 16 -7.65 -3.74 -12.64
CA GLY A 16 -6.58 -3.61 -13.63
C GLY A 16 -5.64 -4.82 -13.63
N TYR A 17 -4.34 -4.58 -13.54
CA TYR A 17 -3.34 -5.64 -13.44
C TYR A 17 -3.11 -6.03 -11.97
N PRO A 18 -3.09 -7.33 -11.64
CA PRO A 18 -2.89 -7.77 -10.26
C PRO A 18 -1.51 -7.36 -9.77
N LEU A 19 -1.47 -6.50 -8.75
CA LEU A 19 -0.26 -6.08 -8.05
C LEU A 19 -0.20 -6.75 -6.68
N LYS A 20 0.77 -7.63 -6.46
CA LYS A 20 1.01 -8.25 -5.16
C LYS A 20 1.96 -7.40 -4.33
N LEU A 21 1.42 -6.56 -3.47
CA LEU A 21 2.19 -5.83 -2.46
C LEU A 21 2.59 -6.76 -1.31
N LYS A 22 3.78 -6.57 -0.75
CA LYS A 22 4.17 -7.20 0.52
C LYS A 22 3.45 -6.48 1.66
N ALA A 23 3.20 -7.20 2.75
CA ALA A 23 2.60 -6.61 3.95
C ALA A 23 3.48 -5.51 4.57
N ARG A 24 4.81 -5.64 4.47
CA ARG A 24 5.78 -4.72 5.04
C ARG A 24 7.01 -4.56 4.15
N TYR A 25 7.58 -3.37 4.15
CA TYR A 25 8.83 -3.04 3.48
C TYR A 25 9.80 -2.35 4.44
N ASP A 26 11.02 -2.86 4.47
CA ASP A 26 12.16 -2.29 5.19
C ASP A 26 12.85 -1.20 4.36
N ASN A 27 13.85 -0.50 4.92
CA ASN A 27 14.69 0.40 4.15
C ASN A 27 15.58 -0.42 3.20
N PHE A 28 15.88 0.09 2.00
CA PHE A 28 16.87 -0.53 1.11
C PHE A 28 18.15 0.28 1.11
N ILE A 29 19.18 -0.21 1.80
CA ILE A 29 20.43 0.51 2.06
C ILE A 29 21.60 -0.39 1.69
N GLY A 30 22.50 0.10 0.83
CA GLY A 30 23.73 -0.62 0.47
C GLY A 30 23.52 -1.94 -0.28
N GLY A 31 22.32 -2.21 -0.81
CA GLY A 31 21.99 -3.46 -1.48
C GLY A 31 21.19 -4.44 -0.63
N ASP A 32 20.95 -4.11 0.65
CA ASP A 32 20.25 -4.96 1.61
C ASP A 32 18.97 -4.30 2.13
N TRP A 33 18.03 -5.14 2.56
CA TRP A 33 16.84 -4.71 3.29
C TRP A 33 17.17 -4.60 4.78
N VAL A 34 17.03 -3.40 5.33
CA VAL A 34 17.44 -3.03 6.68
C VAL A 34 16.25 -2.46 7.44
N VAL A 35 15.96 -3.01 8.61
CA VAL A 35 14.89 -2.50 9.49
C VAL A 35 15.13 -1.02 9.86
N PRO A 36 14.08 -0.22 10.09
CA PRO A 36 14.20 1.15 10.56
C PRO A 36 14.96 1.18 11.89
N ALA A 37 15.78 2.23 12.09
CA ALA A 37 16.63 2.35 13.27
C ALA A 37 15.84 2.29 14.59
N ASP A 38 14.67 2.93 14.63
CA ASP A 38 13.77 2.94 15.79
C ASP A 38 12.76 1.77 15.80
N GLY A 39 12.83 0.87 14.81
CA GLY A 39 11.88 -0.24 14.67
C GLY A 39 10.45 0.18 14.28
N GLU A 40 10.23 1.46 13.98
CA GLU A 40 8.91 2.02 13.68
C GLU A 40 8.53 1.90 12.20
N TYR A 41 7.25 1.65 11.94
CA TYR A 41 6.67 1.60 10.60
C TYR A 41 5.38 2.41 10.56
N TYR A 42 5.04 2.96 9.40
CA TYR A 42 3.75 3.61 9.17
C TYR A 42 2.92 2.86 8.14
N GLN A 43 1.59 2.97 8.29
CA GLN A 43 0.64 2.41 7.34
C GLN A 43 0.55 3.28 6.09
N ASN A 44 0.77 2.67 4.93
CA ASN A 44 0.51 3.30 3.64
C ASN A 44 -0.97 3.06 3.28
N LEU A 45 -1.78 4.10 3.39
CA LEU A 45 -3.20 4.03 3.08
C LEU A 45 -3.43 4.35 1.60
N THR A 46 -4.34 3.61 0.95
CA THR A 46 -4.74 3.96 -0.41
C THR A 46 -5.61 5.23 -0.43
N PRO A 47 -5.39 6.17 -1.37
CA PRO A 47 -6.27 7.31 -1.53
C PRO A 47 -7.67 6.93 -2.06
N VAL A 48 -7.85 5.70 -2.56
CA VAL A 48 -9.13 5.22 -3.13
C VAL A 48 -10.12 4.82 -2.04
N THR A 49 -9.65 4.10 -1.02
CA THR A 49 -10.53 3.57 0.04
C THR A 49 -10.14 4.00 1.45
N GLY A 50 -8.99 4.65 1.63
CA GLY A 50 -8.42 4.98 2.95
C GLY A 50 -7.92 3.76 3.73
N GLN A 51 -7.95 2.56 3.13
CA GLN A 51 -7.55 1.32 3.80
C GLN A 51 -6.04 1.07 3.66
N PRO A 52 -5.42 0.32 4.59
CA PRO A 52 -4.00 -0.04 4.51
C PRO A 52 -3.69 -0.89 3.27
N LEU A 53 -2.63 -0.52 2.57
CA LEU A 53 -2.02 -1.31 1.50
C LEU A 53 -0.86 -2.15 2.06
N CYS A 54 0.02 -1.53 2.83
CA CYS A 54 1.19 -2.13 3.44
C CYS A 54 1.75 -1.23 4.55
N GLU A 55 2.77 -1.71 5.23
CA GLU A 55 3.59 -0.94 6.15
C GLU A 55 4.96 -0.64 5.52
N VAL A 56 5.49 0.54 5.82
CA VAL A 56 6.79 0.99 5.31
C VAL A 56 7.62 1.57 6.45
N ALA A 57 8.93 1.35 6.41
CA ALA A 57 9.86 1.79 7.44
C ALA A 57 9.75 3.29 7.71
N SER A 58 9.66 3.67 8.99
CA SER A 58 9.72 5.06 9.45
C SER A 58 11.12 5.36 9.92
N SER A 59 11.82 6.25 9.22
CA SER A 59 13.15 6.72 9.60
C SER A 59 13.05 8.22 9.82
N ARG A 60 12.72 8.61 11.05
CA ARG A 60 12.51 10.00 11.48
C ARG A 60 13.55 10.40 12.52
#